data_AF-E9EC82-F1
#
_entry.id   AF-E9EC82-F1
#
_cell.length_a   1.000
_cell.length_b   1.000
_cell.length_c   1.000
_cell.angle_alpha   90.00
_cell.angle_beta   90.00
_cell.angle_gamma   90.00
#
_symmetry.space_group_name_H-M   'P 1'
#
loop_
_entity.id
_entity.type
_entity.pdbx_description
1 polymer ?
#
loop_
_entity_poly.entity_id
_entity_poly.type
_entity_poly.pdbx_seq_one_letter_code
_entity_poly.pdbx_strand_id
1 'polypeptide(L)'
;MLSRGSARTAQLLRGAAGQHQFARSLATVQSDIFKPAKFGGKYTVTLIPGDGIGAEVAESVKTIFKADNVPIEWEQVEVSGIIDGAGRTEDAFRESVASLKRNKLGLKGILHTPISRSGHQSFNVAMRQELDIYASISLIKNIPGYETRHKDVDLCIIRENTEGEYSGLEHQSVPGVVESLKIITRAKSERIAKFAFSFALANGRSKVTCIHKANIMKLADGLFRSTFHNVAKEYPTLEVNDMIVDNASMQAVSRPQQFDVMVMPNLYGGILSNIGAALVGGPGIVPGCNMGRDVAVFEPGCRHVGLDIKGKDQANPTAMILSGSMLLRHLGLDDHANRISKAIYAVIAEGKVRTRDMGGESTTHEFTKAILDKMEAI
;
A
#
# COMPACT_ATOMS: atom_id res chain seq x y z
N MET A 1 71.30 11.58 33.15
CA MET A 1 72.43 11.21 32.26
C MET A 1 71.96 10.02 31.43
N LEU A 2 71.57 10.26 30.17
CA LEU A 2 72.30 9.85 28.94
C LEU A 2 72.22 8.31 28.73
N SER A 3 71.31 7.78 27.90
CA SER A 3 71.32 7.76 26.43
C SER A 3 72.43 6.91 25.81
N ARG A 4 72.02 5.87 25.06
CA ARG A 4 72.57 5.29 23.80
C ARG A 4 72.03 3.86 23.68
N GLY A 5 71.51 3.35 22.56
CA GLY A 5 71.39 3.84 21.20
C GLY A 5 70.85 2.69 20.35
N SER A 6 69.98 3.02 19.40
CA SER A 6 69.28 2.15 18.46
C SER A 6 70.19 1.50 17.41
N ALA A 7 69.81 0.32 16.92
CA ALA A 7 70.03 -0.07 15.52
C ALA A 7 68.86 -0.93 15.01
N ARG A 8 68.17 -0.38 13.99
CA ARG A 8 67.26 -1.08 13.05
C ARG A 8 68.08 -2.12 12.26
N THR A 9 67.51 -3.12 11.57
CA THR A 9 66.89 -2.98 10.23
C THR A 9 66.26 -4.30 9.74
N ALA A 10 65.07 -4.17 9.12
CA ALA A 10 64.49 -4.93 7.97
C ALA A 10 64.36 -6.46 8.06
N GLN A 11 63.40 -7.16 7.46
CA GLN A 11 62.20 -6.99 6.59
C GLN A 11 61.69 -8.47 6.50
N LEU A 12 60.45 -8.89 6.31
CA LEU A 12 59.43 -8.62 5.29
C LEU A 12 58.42 -9.77 5.50
N LEU A 13 57.12 -9.51 5.57
CA LEU A 13 56.11 -10.21 4.77
C LEU A 13 54.74 -9.58 5.00
N ARG A 14 54.22 -9.04 3.90
CA ARG A 14 52.91 -8.43 3.72
C ARG A 14 51.84 -9.51 3.70
N GLY A 15 50.66 -9.18 4.21
CA GLY A 15 49.44 -9.95 4.02
C GLY A 15 48.23 -9.19 4.56
N ALA A 16 47.76 -8.20 3.80
CA ALA A 16 46.48 -7.56 4.03
C ALA A 16 45.35 -8.51 3.59
N ALA A 17 44.34 -8.72 4.43
CA ALA A 17 43.04 -9.23 4.02
C ALA A 17 41.96 -8.73 4.99
N GLY A 18 40.88 -8.21 4.42
CA GLY A 18 39.91 -7.30 5.03
C GLY A 18 39.10 -7.87 6.19
N GLN A 19 38.70 -6.94 7.07
CA GLN A 19 37.60 -7.14 8.00
C GLN A 19 36.32 -7.41 7.20
N HIS A 20 35.80 -8.63 7.28
CA HIS A 20 34.48 -8.97 6.76
C HIS A 20 33.40 -8.26 7.58
N GLN A 21 32.77 -7.24 6.99
CA GLN A 21 31.45 -6.77 7.41
C GLN A 21 30.45 -7.91 7.18
N PHE A 22 29.81 -8.38 8.24
CA PHE A 22 28.64 -9.25 8.13
C PHE A 22 27.46 -8.42 7.61
N ALA A 23 27.28 -8.42 6.29
CA ALA A 23 26.03 -7.99 5.67
C ALA A 23 24.91 -8.92 6.17
N ARG A 24 23.92 -8.36 6.86
CA ARG A 24 22.67 -9.05 7.18
C ARG A 24 21.91 -9.26 5.86
N SER A 25 22.18 -10.39 5.21
CA SER A 25 21.37 -10.90 4.11
C SER A 25 19.98 -11.22 4.66
N LEU A 26 18.99 -10.53 4.10
CA LEU A 26 17.56 -10.76 4.33
C LEU A 26 17.21 -12.24 4.11
N ALA A 27 16.25 -12.73 4.88
CA ALA A 27 15.65 -14.04 4.69
C ALA A 27 15.12 -14.16 3.25
N THR A 28 15.86 -14.88 2.40
CA THR A 28 15.39 -15.29 1.09
C THR A 28 14.32 -16.35 1.28
N VAL A 29 13.04 -15.93 1.28
CA VAL A 29 12.10 -16.60 0.37
C VAL A 29 12.79 -16.55 -0.99
N GLN A 30 13.08 -17.70 -1.60
CA GLN A 30 13.86 -17.82 -2.84
C GLN A 30 13.69 -16.58 -3.72
N SER A 31 14.80 -15.84 -3.90
CA SER A 31 14.90 -14.66 -4.77
C SER A 31 14.51 -14.94 -6.24
N ASP A 32 14.20 -16.19 -6.57
CA ASP A 32 13.77 -16.63 -7.88
C ASP A 32 12.28 -16.45 -8.18
N ILE A 33 11.43 -16.16 -7.18
CA ILE A 33 9.97 -16.12 -7.39
C ILE A 33 9.48 -14.79 -7.96
N PHE A 34 10.05 -13.66 -7.52
CA PHE A 34 9.60 -12.32 -7.92
C PHE A 34 10.63 -11.61 -8.79
N LYS A 35 10.51 -11.74 -10.12
CA LYS A 35 11.36 -11.05 -11.11
C LYS A 35 10.50 -10.10 -11.96
N PRO A 36 10.45 -8.81 -11.62
CA PRO A 36 9.78 -7.82 -12.45
C PRO A 36 10.35 -7.76 -13.86
N ALA A 37 9.49 -7.47 -14.84
CA ALA A 37 9.94 -7.29 -16.22
C ALA A 37 10.92 -6.11 -16.31
N LYS A 38 12.13 -6.37 -16.83
CA LYS A 38 13.19 -5.36 -16.96
C LYS A 38 13.90 -5.49 -18.30
N PHE A 39 13.84 -4.45 -19.12
CA PHE A 39 14.47 -4.39 -20.45
C PHE A 39 15.28 -3.09 -20.58
N GLY A 40 16.51 -3.18 -21.08
CA GLY A 40 17.36 -2.00 -21.29
C GLY A 40 17.62 -1.17 -20.02
N GLY A 41 17.63 -1.80 -18.85
CA GLY A 41 17.82 -1.14 -17.56
C GLY A 41 16.55 -0.54 -16.94
N LYS A 42 15.43 -0.49 -17.66
CA LYS A 42 14.13 0.01 -17.17
C LYS A 42 13.20 -1.12 -16.78
N TYR A 43 12.42 -0.92 -15.73
CA TYR A 43 11.34 -1.81 -15.31
C TYR A 43 10.08 -1.50 -16.11
N THR A 44 9.43 -2.52 -16.67
CA THR A 44 8.10 -2.36 -17.27
C THR A 44 7.05 -2.53 -16.18
N VAL A 45 6.22 -1.50 -15.97
CA VAL A 45 5.18 -1.50 -14.94
C VAL A 45 3.83 -1.23 -15.60
N THR A 46 2.84 -2.06 -15.28
CA THR A 46 1.48 -1.87 -15.78
C THR A 46 0.85 -0.62 -15.14
N LEU A 47 0.37 0.32 -15.94
CA LEU A 47 -0.37 1.48 -15.46
C LEU A 47 -1.85 1.32 -15.80
N ILE A 48 -2.72 1.34 -14.80
CA ILE A 48 -4.18 1.33 -15.00
C ILE A 48 -4.72 2.64 -14.43
N PRO A 49 -4.96 3.68 -15.25
CA PRO A 49 -5.44 4.97 -14.75
C PRO A 49 -6.76 4.85 -13.99
N GLY A 50 -7.65 3.97 -14.44
CA GLY A 50 -8.95 3.71 -13.82
C GLY A 50 -9.97 4.82 -14.09
N ASP A 51 -10.97 4.92 -13.22
CA ASP A 51 -12.13 5.79 -13.40
C ASP A 51 -11.99 7.13 -12.65
N GLY A 52 -12.93 8.06 -12.92
CA GLY A 52 -13.00 9.34 -12.24
C GLY A 52 -11.74 10.18 -12.43
N ILE A 53 -11.13 10.60 -11.31
CA ILE A 53 -9.88 11.40 -11.30
C ILE A 53 -8.64 10.60 -11.69
N GLY A 54 -8.76 9.28 -11.90
CA GLY A 54 -7.66 8.36 -12.11
C GLY A 54 -6.66 8.80 -13.19
N ALA A 55 -7.15 9.31 -14.32
CA ALA A 55 -6.31 9.82 -15.41
C ALA A 55 -5.47 11.04 -15.00
N GLU A 56 -6.06 12.00 -14.28
CA GLU A 56 -5.38 13.23 -13.85
C GLU A 56 -4.26 12.91 -12.85
N VAL A 57 -4.55 12.08 -11.84
CA VAL A 57 -3.54 11.72 -10.83
C VAL A 57 -2.48 10.78 -11.39
N ALA A 58 -2.81 9.92 -12.35
CA ALA A 58 -1.83 9.07 -13.04
C ALA A 58 -0.89 9.91 -13.93
N GLU A 59 -1.40 10.94 -14.59
CA GLU A 59 -0.56 11.87 -15.37
C GLU A 59 0.41 12.66 -14.49
N SER A 60 -0.04 13.08 -13.31
CA SER A 60 0.84 13.69 -12.29
C SER A 60 2.01 12.77 -11.92
N VAL A 61 1.75 11.47 -11.68
CA VAL A 61 2.82 10.49 -11.42
C VAL A 61 3.77 10.35 -12.60
N LYS A 62 3.25 10.19 -13.83
CA LYS A 62 4.09 10.05 -15.04
C LYS A 62 5.00 11.27 -15.21
N THR A 63 4.46 12.46 -14.98
CA THR A 63 5.20 13.73 -15.08
C THR A 63 6.36 13.78 -14.08
N ILE A 64 6.08 13.46 -12.81
CA ILE A 64 7.10 13.45 -11.75
C ILE A 64 8.17 12.38 -12.02
N PHE A 65 7.77 11.16 -12.39
CA PHE A 65 8.69 10.05 -12.64
C PHE A 65 9.60 10.33 -13.84
N LYS A 66 9.06 10.96 -14.88
CA LYS A 66 9.83 11.38 -16.05
C LYS A 66 10.84 12.46 -15.68
N ALA A 67 10.44 13.48 -14.91
CA ALA A 67 11.33 14.56 -14.49
C ALA A 67 12.49 14.04 -13.62
N ASP A 68 12.22 13.06 -12.75
CA ASP A 68 13.22 12.45 -11.87
C ASP A 68 14.04 11.35 -12.56
N ASN A 69 13.84 11.09 -13.85
CA ASN A 69 14.49 10.03 -14.64
C ASN A 69 14.39 8.64 -14.00
N VAL A 70 13.24 8.33 -13.40
CA VAL A 70 12.98 7.01 -12.82
C VAL A 70 13.10 5.94 -13.91
N PRO A 71 13.80 4.81 -13.66
CA PRO A 71 13.98 3.74 -14.65
C PRO A 71 12.73 2.86 -14.78
N ILE A 72 11.58 3.48 -15.07
CA ILE A 72 10.29 2.82 -15.30
C ILE A 72 9.79 3.17 -16.70
N GLU A 73 9.27 2.15 -17.38
CA GLU A 73 8.51 2.25 -18.62
C GLU A 73 7.07 1.81 -18.34
N TRP A 74 6.09 2.64 -18.70
CA TRP A 74 4.69 2.37 -18.41
C TRP A 74 4.03 1.57 -19.54
N GLU A 75 3.49 0.40 -19.19
CA GLU A 75 2.54 -0.32 -20.05
C GLU A 75 1.12 0.06 -19.63
N GLN A 76 0.57 1.09 -20.27
CA GLN A 76 -0.74 1.64 -19.89
C GLN A 76 -1.87 0.79 -20.48
N VAL A 77 -2.78 0.31 -19.61
CA VAL A 77 -3.98 -0.45 -19.98
C VAL A 77 -5.22 0.29 -19.47
N GLU A 78 -6.08 0.67 -20.41
CA GLU A 78 -7.32 1.41 -20.11
C GLU A 78 -8.42 0.46 -19.66
N VAL A 79 -8.64 0.38 -18.35
CA VAL A 79 -9.74 -0.38 -17.75
C VAL A 79 -10.70 0.58 -17.07
N SER A 80 -11.98 0.41 -17.34
CA SER A 80 -13.06 1.15 -16.69
C SER A 80 -14.05 0.18 -16.08
N GLY A 81 -14.45 0.44 -14.84
CA GLY A 81 -15.59 -0.22 -14.20
C GLY A 81 -16.93 0.45 -14.53
N ILE A 82 -16.92 1.50 -15.35
CA ILE A 82 -18.13 2.13 -15.90
C ILE A 82 -18.49 1.37 -17.18
N ILE A 83 -19.72 0.88 -17.24
CA ILE A 83 -20.20 0.10 -18.38
C ILE A 83 -20.38 1.02 -19.58
N ASP A 84 -19.64 0.78 -20.65
CA ASP A 84 -20.11 1.10 -21.99
C ASP A 84 -20.84 -0.15 -22.54
N GLY A 85 -22.00 0.00 -23.17
CA GLY A 85 -22.80 -1.13 -23.66
C GLY A 85 -22.17 -1.95 -24.79
N ALA A 86 -20.84 -1.90 -24.96
CA ALA A 86 -20.09 -2.38 -26.10
C ALA A 86 -19.19 -3.60 -25.79
N GLY A 87 -19.19 -4.13 -24.56
CA GLY A 87 -18.40 -5.32 -24.17
C GLY A 87 -16.87 -5.10 -24.09
N ARG A 88 -16.38 -3.92 -24.49
CA ARG A 88 -14.96 -3.55 -24.50
C ARG A 88 -14.30 -3.57 -23.12
N THR A 89 -15.10 -3.45 -22.06
CA THR A 89 -14.62 -3.41 -20.67
C THR A 89 -14.08 -4.75 -20.17
N GLU A 90 -14.61 -5.89 -20.63
CA GLU A 90 -14.16 -7.21 -20.19
C GLU A 90 -12.84 -7.62 -20.86
N ASP A 91 -12.64 -7.30 -22.14
CA ASP A 91 -11.39 -7.53 -22.85
C ASP A 91 -10.24 -6.73 -22.25
N ALA A 92 -10.48 -5.44 -21.98
CA ALA A 92 -9.51 -4.58 -21.33
C ALA A 92 -9.16 -5.07 -19.91
N PHE A 93 -10.15 -5.55 -19.16
CA PHE A 93 -9.91 -6.15 -17.85
C PHE A 93 -9.00 -7.38 -17.96
N ARG A 94 -9.29 -8.31 -18.88
CA ARG A 94 -8.46 -9.51 -19.12
C ARG A 94 -7.03 -9.14 -19.51
N GLU A 95 -6.87 -8.15 -20.39
CA GLU A 95 -5.54 -7.66 -20.78
C GLU A 95 -4.80 -7.04 -19.59
N SER A 96 -5.49 -6.31 -18.71
CA SER A 96 -4.86 -5.73 -17.52
C SER A 96 -4.34 -6.80 -16.55
N VAL A 97 -5.08 -7.90 -16.36
CA VAL A 97 -4.63 -9.04 -15.56
C VAL A 97 -3.46 -9.74 -16.25
N ALA A 98 -3.50 -9.92 -17.57
CA ALA A 98 -2.41 -10.50 -18.33
C ALA A 98 -1.13 -9.65 -18.23
N SER A 99 -1.26 -8.34 -18.39
CA SER A 99 -0.18 -7.35 -18.21
C SER A 99 0.43 -7.42 -16.82
N LEU A 100 -0.40 -7.43 -15.76
CA LEU A 100 0.07 -7.59 -14.38
C LEU A 100 0.77 -8.93 -14.14
N LYS A 101 0.28 -10.03 -14.74
CA LYS A 101 0.94 -11.35 -14.69
C LYS A 101 2.28 -11.37 -15.43
N ARG A 102 2.43 -10.61 -16.53
CA ARG A 102 3.71 -10.47 -17.26
C ARG A 102 4.71 -9.62 -16.48
N ASN A 103 4.28 -8.43 -16.07
CA ASN A 103 5.15 -7.39 -15.51
C ASN A 103 5.41 -7.56 -14.02
N LYS A 104 4.53 -8.28 -13.31
CA LYS A 104 4.53 -8.51 -11.84
C LYS A 104 4.25 -7.26 -11.00
N LEU A 105 4.26 -6.08 -11.61
CA LEU A 105 4.08 -4.80 -10.96
C LEU A 105 3.03 -3.97 -11.68
N GLY A 106 2.19 -3.30 -10.90
CA GLY A 106 1.29 -2.28 -11.43
C GLY A 106 1.09 -1.09 -10.52
N LEU A 107 0.82 0.05 -11.13
CA LEU A 107 0.26 1.23 -10.48
C LEU A 107 -1.15 1.43 -11.02
N LYS A 108 -2.12 1.57 -10.12
CA LYS A 108 -3.54 1.53 -10.48
C LYS A 108 -4.32 2.62 -9.77
N GLY A 109 -5.14 3.35 -10.52
CA GLY A 109 -6.22 4.20 -10.01
C GLY A 109 -7.47 3.42 -9.63
N ILE A 110 -8.50 4.13 -9.18
CA ILE A 110 -9.67 3.47 -8.62
C ILE A 110 -10.62 3.08 -9.74
N LEU A 111 -11.02 1.80 -9.77
CA LEU A 111 -12.06 1.32 -10.68
C LEU A 111 -13.42 1.45 -9.98
N HIS A 112 -14.36 2.08 -10.64
CA HIS A 112 -15.74 2.21 -10.18
C HIS A 112 -16.38 0.82 -10.08
N THR A 113 -17.24 0.61 -9.07
CA THR A 113 -18.04 -0.61 -8.95
C THR A 113 -19.51 -0.21 -8.96
N PRO A 114 -20.28 -0.52 -10.02
CA PRO A 114 -21.68 -0.15 -10.09
C PRO A 114 -22.50 -0.90 -9.05
N ILE A 115 -23.30 -0.18 -8.26
CA ILE A 115 -24.17 -0.73 -7.19
C ILE A 115 -25.39 -1.46 -7.80
N SER A 116 -25.82 -1.06 -8.99
CA SER A 116 -27.04 -1.58 -9.65
C SER A 116 -26.92 -2.99 -10.21
N ARG A 117 -25.74 -3.63 -10.17
CA ARG A 117 -25.52 -4.99 -10.69
C ARG A 117 -25.56 -6.00 -9.54
N SER A 118 -26.75 -6.42 -9.16
CA SER A 118 -26.94 -7.64 -8.36
C SER A 118 -26.25 -8.81 -9.07
N GLY A 119 -25.22 -9.40 -8.47
CA GLY A 119 -24.60 -10.64 -8.96
C GLY A 119 -23.41 -10.53 -9.92
N HIS A 120 -22.92 -9.33 -10.28
CA HIS A 120 -21.65 -9.22 -11.03
C HIS A 120 -20.48 -8.89 -10.10
N GLN A 121 -19.41 -9.68 -10.20
CA GLN A 121 -18.19 -9.43 -9.44
C GLN A 121 -17.55 -8.08 -9.83
N SER A 122 -17.25 -7.25 -8.83
CA SER A 122 -16.45 -6.05 -9.00
C SER A 122 -15.12 -6.39 -9.66
N PHE A 123 -14.69 -5.64 -10.69
CA PHE A 123 -13.36 -5.82 -11.30
C PHE A 123 -12.23 -5.70 -10.27
N ASN A 124 -12.39 -4.88 -9.22
CA ASN A 124 -11.41 -4.84 -8.15
C ASN A 124 -11.33 -6.17 -7.38
N VAL A 125 -12.47 -6.85 -7.15
CA VAL A 125 -12.51 -8.15 -6.47
C VAL A 125 -11.98 -9.25 -7.39
N ALA A 126 -12.41 -9.28 -8.65
CA ALA A 126 -11.95 -10.24 -9.64
C ALA A 126 -10.42 -10.16 -9.81
N MET A 127 -9.86 -8.95 -9.95
CA MET A 127 -8.41 -8.75 -10.06
C MET A 127 -7.66 -9.28 -8.84
N ARG A 128 -8.22 -9.10 -7.64
CA ARG A 128 -7.59 -9.60 -6.40
C ARG A 128 -7.58 -11.11 -6.33
N GLN A 129 -8.66 -11.75 -6.76
CA GLN A 129 -8.79 -13.19 -6.79
C GLN A 129 -7.91 -13.81 -7.87
N GLU A 130 -7.90 -13.26 -9.09
CA GLU A 130 -7.13 -13.78 -10.22
C GLU A 130 -5.62 -13.64 -10.07
N LEU A 131 -5.17 -12.64 -9.31
CA LEU A 131 -3.74 -12.37 -9.04
C LEU A 131 -3.29 -12.86 -7.66
N ASP A 132 -4.22 -13.34 -6.83
CA ASP A 132 -3.99 -13.68 -5.41
C ASP A 132 -3.22 -12.60 -4.63
N ILE A 133 -3.58 -11.32 -4.86
CA ILE A 133 -3.03 -10.17 -4.14
C ILE A 133 -3.72 -10.01 -2.77
N TYR A 134 -3.35 -10.91 -1.86
CA TYR A 134 -4.06 -11.21 -0.62
C TYR A 134 -3.89 -10.22 0.52
N ALA A 135 -2.85 -9.39 0.51
CA ALA A 135 -2.59 -8.41 1.56
C ALA A 135 -2.78 -7.00 1.04
N SER A 136 -3.83 -6.30 1.48
CA SER A 136 -4.01 -4.87 1.21
C SER A 136 -3.39 -4.06 2.35
N ILE A 137 -2.53 -3.10 2.01
CA ILE A 137 -1.82 -2.23 2.94
C ILE A 137 -2.26 -0.79 2.73
N SER A 138 -2.59 -0.10 3.82
CA SER A 138 -2.83 1.35 3.83
C SER A 138 -1.97 1.99 4.91
N LEU A 139 -1.15 2.98 4.53
CA LEU A 139 -0.30 3.72 5.46
C LEU A 139 -1.03 4.97 5.94
N ILE A 140 -1.39 5.01 7.21
CA ILE A 140 -2.16 6.09 7.82
C ILE A 140 -1.20 6.92 8.68
N LYS A 141 -0.70 7.99 8.09
CA LYS A 141 0.31 8.85 8.73
C LYS A 141 -0.03 10.32 8.58
N ASN A 142 0.08 11.09 9.66
CA ASN A 142 0.02 12.54 9.58
C ASN A 142 1.20 13.07 8.76
N ILE A 143 0.91 13.93 7.79
CA ILE A 143 1.95 14.62 7.02
C ILE A 143 2.41 15.84 7.83
N PRO A 144 3.72 16.03 8.06
CA PRO A 144 4.23 17.20 8.76
C PRO A 144 3.71 18.52 8.16
N GLY A 145 3.25 19.44 9.01
CA GLY A 145 2.71 20.74 8.61
C GLY A 145 1.28 20.71 8.03
N TYR A 146 0.66 19.53 7.87
CA TYR A 146 -0.77 19.41 7.60
C TYR A 146 -1.56 19.26 8.90
N GLU A 147 -2.30 20.30 9.28
CA GLU A 147 -3.06 20.32 10.53
C GLU A 147 -4.33 19.46 10.43
N THR A 148 -4.50 18.58 11.41
CA THR A 148 -5.66 17.71 11.56
C THR A 148 -6.07 17.63 13.03
N ARG A 149 -7.26 17.10 13.30
CA ARG A 149 -7.75 16.96 14.69
C ARG A 149 -6.83 16.12 15.57
N HIS A 150 -6.30 15.01 15.03
CA HIS A 150 -5.33 14.17 15.70
C HIS A 150 -3.93 14.48 15.19
N LYS A 151 -2.93 14.41 16.08
CA LYS A 151 -1.51 14.60 15.76
C LYS A 151 -0.74 13.30 15.99
N ASP A 152 0.42 13.17 15.35
CA ASP A 152 1.34 12.05 15.54
C ASP A 152 0.72 10.66 15.32
N VAL A 153 -0.25 10.57 14.41
CA VAL A 153 -0.78 9.28 13.93
C VAL A 153 0.21 8.70 12.93
N ASP A 154 0.66 7.47 13.20
CA ASP A 154 1.51 6.69 12.29
C ASP A 154 1.21 5.19 12.47
N LEU A 155 0.16 4.72 11.81
CA LEU A 155 -0.28 3.33 11.85
C LEU A 155 -0.38 2.72 10.45
N CYS A 156 -0.28 1.39 10.38
CA CYS A 156 -0.42 0.62 9.17
C CYS A 156 -1.58 -0.36 9.29
N ILE A 157 -2.49 -0.33 8.32
CA ILE A 157 -3.60 -1.28 8.24
C ILE A 157 -3.25 -2.35 7.21
N ILE A 158 -3.24 -3.60 7.64
CA ILE A 158 -3.05 -4.79 6.81
C ILE A 158 -4.35 -5.58 6.80
N ARG A 159 -4.98 -5.62 5.63
CA ARG A 159 -6.30 -6.19 5.40
C ARG A 159 -6.18 -7.46 4.56
N GLU A 160 -6.81 -8.54 5.02
CA GLU A 160 -7.04 -9.73 4.20
C GLU A 160 -7.95 -9.36 3.01
N ASN A 161 -7.56 -9.75 1.80
CA ASN A 161 -8.13 -9.19 0.57
C ASN A 161 -8.77 -10.23 -0.38
N THR A 162 -8.87 -11.50 0.02
CA THR A 162 -9.27 -12.62 -0.85
C THR A 162 -10.37 -13.52 -0.28
N GLU A 163 -10.80 -13.32 0.97
CA GLU A 163 -11.92 -14.05 1.59
C GLU A 163 -12.75 -13.13 2.50
N GLY A 164 -13.51 -13.72 3.43
CA GLY A 164 -14.42 -13.02 4.33
C GLY A 164 -15.74 -12.67 3.66
N GLU A 165 -16.25 -11.48 3.97
CA GLU A 165 -17.54 -10.97 3.50
C GLU A 165 -17.53 -10.63 2.00
N TYR A 166 -16.35 -10.53 1.38
CA TYR A 166 -16.19 -10.24 -0.04
C TYR A 166 -16.10 -11.50 -0.91
N SER A 167 -16.42 -12.67 -0.35
CA SER A 167 -16.63 -13.91 -1.12
C SER A 167 -17.77 -13.76 -2.14
N GLY A 168 -18.71 -12.83 -1.91
CA GLY A 168 -19.85 -12.55 -2.80
C GLY A 168 -20.86 -13.69 -2.84
N LEU A 169 -20.82 -14.60 -1.87
CA LEU A 169 -21.71 -15.75 -1.78
C LEU A 169 -22.99 -15.34 -1.04
N GLU A 170 -23.96 -14.84 -1.81
CA GLU A 170 -25.26 -14.44 -1.30
C GLU A 170 -26.37 -15.18 -2.05
N HIS A 171 -27.43 -15.55 -1.33
CA HIS A 171 -28.61 -16.16 -1.93
C HIS A 171 -29.87 -15.78 -1.16
N GLN A 172 -31.01 -15.92 -1.82
CA GLN A 172 -32.32 -15.73 -1.21
C GLN A 172 -32.99 -17.10 -1.08
N SER A 173 -32.99 -17.67 0.12
CA SER A 173 -33.55 -19.00 0.39
C SER A 173 -35.06 -19.04 0.16
N VAL A 174 -35.76 -17.96 0.56
CA VAL A 174 -37.17 -17.70 0.27
C VAL A 174 -37.39 -16.19 0.06
N PRO A 175 -38.45 -15.75 -0.64
CA PRO A 175 -38.74 -14.32 -0.81
C PRO A 175 -38.73 -13.57 0.53
N GLY A 176 -37.87 -12.56 0.65
CA GLY A 176 -37.67 -11.77 1.86
C GLY A 176 -36.56 -12.25 2.82
N VAL A 177 -35.95 -13.42 2.60
CA VAL A 177 -34.86 -13.96 3.45
C VAL A 177 -33.57 -14.10 2.66
N VAL A 178 -32.59 -13.25 2.96
CA VAL A 178 -31.29 -13.22 2.27
C VAL A 178 -30.21 -13.73 3.22
N GLU A 179 -29.37 -14.64 2.71
CA GLU A 179 -28.24 -15.22 3.41
C GLU A 179 -26.94 -14.79 2.74
N SER A 180 -25.96 -14.37 3.55
CA SER A 180 -24.60 -14.03 3.11
C SER A 180 -23.58 -14.94 3.79
N LEU A 181 -22.80 -15.68 3.00
CA LEU A 181 -21.86 -16.68 3.49
C LEU A 181 -20.45 -16.09 3.63
N LYS A 182 -20.07 -15.77 4.87
CA LYS A 182 -18.71 -15.38 5.23
C LYS A 182 -17.81 -16.62 5.35
N ILE A 183 -16.78 -16.71 4.50
CA ILE A 183 -15.80 -17.79 4.53
C ILE A 183 -14.48 -17.27 5.07
N ILE A 184 -13.98 -17.89 6.14
CA ILE A 184 -12.64 -17.64 6.70
C ILE A 184 -11.90 -18.97 6.76
N THR A 185 -10.69 -19.01 6.22
CA THR A 185 -9.87 -20.21 6.16
C THR A 185 -8.58 -20.02 6.96
N ARG A 186 -8.11 -21.11 7.57
CA ARG A 186 -6.84 -21.10 8.31
C ARG A 186 -5.67 -20.69 7.43
N ALA A 187 -5.60 -21.23 6.20
CA ALA A 187 -4.50 -20.96 5.28
C ALA A 187 -4.39 -19.46 4.92
N LYS A 188 -5.51 -18.81 4.61
CA LYS A 188 -5.53 -17.37 4.27
C LYS A 188 -5.30 -16.49 5.51
N SER A 189 -5.83 -16.90 6.67
CA SER A 189 -5.56 -16.23 7.96
C SER A 189 -4.08 -16.33 8.38
N GLU A 190 -3.44 -17.47 8.12
CA GLU A 190 -2.03 -17.70 8.47
C GLU A 190 -1.10 -16.85 7.60
N ARG A 191 -1.31 -16.82 6.28
CA ARG A 191 -0.47 -16.02 5.38
C ARG A 191 -0.56 -14.52 5.65
N ILE A 192 -1.76 -13.99 5.94
CA ILE A 192 -1.92 -12.56 6.23
C ILE A 192 -1.30 -12.19 7.59
N ALA A 193 -1.40 -13.08 8.59
CA ALA A 193 -0.71 -12.90 9.87
C ALA A 193 0.81 -12.90 9.70
N LYS A 194 1.37 -13.89 8.99
CA LYS A 194 2.80 -13.96 8.68
C LYS A 194 3.28 -12.73 7.92
N PHE A 195 2.51 -12.27 6.93
CA PHE A 195 2.77 -11.03 6.22
C PHE A 195 2.80 -9.83 7.16
N ALA A 196 1.82 -9.69 8.06
CA ALA A 196 1.74 -8.57 8.99
C ALA A 196 2.94 -8.50 9.96
N PHE A 197 3.34 -9.64 10.53
CA PHE A 197 4.52 -9.71 11.39
C PHE A 197 5.82 -9.44 10.61
N SER A 198 5.96 -10.00 9.41
CA SER A 198 7.12 -9.76 8.53
C SER A 198 7.21 -8.29 8.13
N PHE A 199 6.08 -7.67 7.80
CA PHE A 199 5.97 -6.24 7.51
C PHE A 199 6.39 -5.40 8.72
N ALA A 200 5.91 -5.76 9.91
CA ALA A 200 6.26 -5.05 11.14
C ALA A 200 7.77 -5.05 11.38
N LEU A 201 8.43 -6.22 11.30
CA LEU A 201 9.88 -6.33 11.44
C LEU A 201 10.64 -5.54 10.36
N ALA A 202 10.25 -5.69 9.10
CA ALA A 202 10.93 -5.05 7.97
C ALA A 202 10.86 -3.52 8.01
N ASN A 203 9.81 -2.96 8.64
CA ASN A 203 9.58 -1.52 8.74
C ASN A 203 9.89 -0.96 10.14
N GLY A 204 10.59 -1.72 10.99
CA GLY A 204 10.99 -1.26 12.32
C GLY A 204 9.80 -0.97 13.25
N ARG A 205 8.65 -1.62 13.02
CA ARG A 205 7.48 -1.53 13.89
C ARG A 205 7.64 -2.44 15.10
N SER A 206 6.96 -2.07 16.17
CA SER A 206 7.12 -2.68 17.49
C SER A 206 5.91 -3.52 17.92
N LYS A 207 4.74 -3.25 17.34
CA LYS A 207 3.48 -3.88 17.76
C LYS A 207 2.58 -4.30 16.60
N VAL A 208 1.94 -5.46 16.77
CA VAL A 208 0.89 -5.96 15.86
C VAL A 208 -0.39 -6.26 16.62
N THR A 209 -1.48 -5.60 16.23
CA THR A 209 -2.81 -5.76 16.82
C THR A 209 -3.75 -6.50 15.86
N CYS A 210 -4.29 -7.64 16.28
CA CYS A 210 -5.31 -8.35 15.52
C CYS A 210 -6.71 -7.78 15.80
N ILE A 211 -7.44 -7.37 14.75
CA ILE A 211 -8.81 -6.86 14.87
C ILE A 211 -9.82 -7.91 14.43
N HIS A 212 -10.83 -8.16 15.28
CA HIS A 212 -11.82 -9.23 15.06
C HIS A 212 -13.17 -8.89 15.74
N LYS A 213 -14.17 -9.75 15.57
CA LYS A 213 -15.46 -9.75 16.29
C LYS A 213 -15.77 -11.16 16.83
N ALA A 214 -14.73 -11.83 17.33
CA ALA A 214 -14.82 -13.21 17.85
C ALA A 214 -15.75 -13.37 19.07
N ASN A 215 -16.15 -12.27 19.74
CA ASN A 215 -17.20 -12.30 20.77
C ASN A 215 -18.58 -12.64 20.21
N ILE A 216 -18.85 -12.32 18.94
CA ILE A 216 -20.08 -12.67 18.22
C ILE A 216 -19.83 -13.85 17.27
N MET A 217 -18.86 -13.73 16.37
CA MET A 217 -18.49 -14.77 15.40
C MET A 217 -17.43 -15.72 15.97
N LYS A 218 -17.85 -16.54 16.93
CA LYS A 218 -16.96 -17.43 17.70
C LYS A 218 -16.15 -18.41 16.84
N LEU A 219 -16.69 -18.83 15.69
CA LEU A 219 -16.00 -19.77 14.78
C LEU A 219 -15.16 -19.05 13.73
N ALA A 220 -15.76 -18.22 12.88
CA ALA A 220 -15.03 -17.56 11.78
C ALA A 220 -13.93 -16.63 12.29
N ASP A 221 -14.28 -15.66 13.13
CA ASP A 221 -13.32 -14.72 13.69
C ASP A 221 -12.49 -15.32 14.82
N GLY A 222 -13.02 -16.34 15.51
CA GLY A 222 -12.24 -17.14 16.46
C GLY A 222 -11.11 -17.91 15.76
N LEU A 223 -11.36 -18.44 14.56
CA LEU A 223 -10.34 -19.08 13.73
C LEU A 223 -9.27 -18.07 13.29
N PHE A 224 -9.67 -16.89 12.81
CA PHE A 224 -8.73 -15.83 12.43
C PHE A 224 -7.84 -15.43 13.62
N ARG A 225 -8.45 -15.11 14.76
CA ARG A 225 -7.77 -14.69 15.99
C ARG A 225 -6.83 -15.78 16.53
N SER A 226 -7.28 -17.03 16.61
CA SER A 226 -6.44 -18.13 17.11
C SER A 226 -5.29 -18.44 16.16
N THR A 227 -5.50 -18.34 14.85
CA THR A 227 -4.43 -18.49 13.85
C THR A 227 -3.39 -17.38 13.99
N PHE A 228 -3.82 -16.12 14.14
CA PHE A 228 -2.93 -14.99 14.41
C PHE A 228 -2.05 -15.22 15.64
N HIS A 229 -2.65 -15.63 16.77
CA HIS A 229 -1.90 -15.90 18.01
C HIS A 229 -0.95 -17.10 17.90
N ASN A 230 -1.28 -18.08 17.05
CA ASN A 230 -0.35 -19.19 16.80
C ASN A 230 0.86 -18.73 15.99
N VAL A 231 0.66 -17.91 14.94
CA VAL A 231 1.75 -17.32 14.17
C VAL A 231 2.59 -16.38 15.02
N ALA A 232 1.98 -15.61 15.92
CA ALA A 232 2.67 -14.68 16.83
C ALA A 232 3.81 -15.31 17.63
N LYS A 233 3.71 -16.62 17.95
CA LYS A 233 4.74 -17.36 18.67
C LYS A 233 6.07 -17.42 17.92
N GLU A 234 6.05 -17.29 16.60
CA GLU A 234 7.25 -17.23 15.74
C GLU A 234 7.95 -15.86 15.78
N TYR A 235 7.32 -14.83 16.37
CA TYR A 235 7.79 -13.43 16.37
C TYR A 235 7.87 -12.84 17.80
N PRO A 236 8.69 -13.41 18.70
CA PRO A 236 8.69 -13.05 20.12
C PRO A 236 9.18 -11.63 20.43
N THR A 237 9.78 -10.93 19.47
CA THR A 237 10.30 -9.56 19.65
C THR A 237 9.25 -8.47 19.47
N LEU A 238 8.06 -8.81 18.95
CA LEU A 238 6.97 -7.86 18.72
C LEU A 238 5.97 -7.90 19.87
N GLU A 239 5.45 -6.74 20.27
CA GLU A 239 4.28 -6.68 21.13
C GLU A 239 3.06 -7.18 20.35
N VAL A 240 2.30 -8.09 20.95
CA VAL A 240 1.14 -8.73 20.30
C VAL A 240 -0.10 -8.56 21.17
N ASN A 241 -1.16 -8.04 20.58
CA ASN A 241 -2.47 -7.98 21.21
C ASN A 241 -3.60 -8.21 20.19
N ASP A 242 -4.83 -8.30 20.70
CA ASP A 242 -6.04 -8.35 19.87
C ASP A 242 -7.11 -7.41 20.43
N MET A 243 -7.98 -6.94 19.56
CA MET A 243 -9.05 -6.01 19.92
C MET A 243 -10.32 -6.30 19.11
N ILE A 244 -11.47 -6.22 19.78
CA ILE A 244 -12.76 -6.28 19.10
C ILE A 244 -12.97 -5.04 18.22
N VAL A 245 -13.51 -5.20 17.02
CA VAL A 245 -13.57 -4.14 15.98
C VAL A 245 -14.37 -2.90 16.38
N ASP A 246 -15.38 -3.06 17.22
CA ASP A 246 -16.13 -1.95 17.84
C ASP A 246 -15.23 -1.12 18.76
N ASN A 247 -14.50 -1.76 19.67
CA ASN A 247 -13.54 -1.06 20.52
C ASN A 247 -12.41 -0.47 19.66
N ALA A 248 -11.91 -1.19 18.65
CA ALA A 248 -10.88 -0.69 17.74
C ALA A 248 -11.32 0.59 17.03
N SER A 249 -12.59 0.65 16.57
CA SER A 249 -13.16 1.84 15.95
C SER A 249 -13.25 3.01 16.94
N MET A 250 -13.73 2.76 18.16
CA MET A 250 -13.79 3.77 19.23
C MET A 250 -12.39 4.29 19.61
N GLN A 251 -11.41 3.39 19.74
CA GLN A 251 -10.03 3.72 20.06
C GLN A 251 -9.34 4.46 18.92
N ALA A 252 -9.63 4.13 17.65
CA ALA A 252 -9.03 4.80 16.50
C ALA A 252 -9.41 6.28 16.44
N VAL A 253 -10.66 6.63 16.76
CA VAL A 253 -11.10 8.04 16.79
C VAL A 253 -10.78 8.76 18.10
N SER A 254 -10.40 8.04 19.15
CA SER A 254 -10.11 8.63 20.47
C SER A 254 -8.60 8.80 20.70
N ARG A 255 -7.84 7.72 20.54
CA ARG A 255 -6.39 7.65 20.77
C ARG A 255 -5.73 6.77 19.70
N PRO A 256 -5.65 7.22 18.44
CA PRO A 256 -5.08 6.43 17.34
C PRO A 256 -3.60 6.09 17.51
N GLN A 257 -2.83 6.89 18.25
CA GLN A 257 -1.38 6.73 18.47
C GLN A 257 -1.02 5.44 19.23
N GLN A 258 -2.02 4.78 19.81
CA GLN A 258 -1.81 3.49 20.45
C GLN A 258 -1.65 2.35 19.43
N PHE A 259 -2.03 2.54 18.17
CA PHE A 259 -1.90 1.52 17.14
C PHE A 259 -0.59 1.68 16.37
N ASP A 260 -0.02 0.55 15.98
CA ASP A 260 1.18 0.48 15.14
C ASP A 260 0.82 -0.29 13.86
N VAL A 261 0.99 -1.61 13.82
CA VAL A 261 0.44 -2.45 12.74
C VAL A 261 -0.88 -3.08 13.18
N MET A 262 -1.93 -2.95 12.37
CA MET A 262 -3.23 -3.58 12.59
C MET A 262 -3.50 -4.62 11.50
N VAL A 263 -3.80 -5.86 11.88
CA VAL A 263 -4.14 -6.95 10.94
C VAL A 263 -5.57 -7.41 11.14
N MET A 264 -6.33 -7.57 10.04
CA MET A 264 -7.76 -7.84 10.15
C MET A 264 -8.40 -8.51 8.91
N PRO A 265 -9.55 -9.18 9.08
CA PRO A 265 -10.40 -9.62 7.99
C PRO A 265 -10.88 -8.49 7.07
N ASN A 266 -11.36 -8.89 5.91
CA ASN A 266 -11.63 -8.05 4.76
C ASN A 266 -12.59 -6.86 5.05
N LEU A 267 -13.76 -7.11 5.65
CA LEU A 267 -14.74 -6.05 5.94
C LEU A 267 -14.23 -4.99 6.92
N TYR A 268 -13.58 -5.41 8.01
CA TYR A 268 -13.11 -4.47 9.03
C TYR A 268 -11.99 -3.59 8.48
N GLY A 269 -11.14 -4.15 7.63
CA GLY A 269 -10.09 -3.42 6.93
C GLY A 269 -10.64 -2.25 6.12
N GLY A 270 -11.73 -2.47 5.38
CA GLY A 270 -12.38 -1.40 4.61
C GLY A 270 -12.96 -0.28 5.47
N ILE A 271 -13.52 -0.61 6.63
CA ILE A 271 -14.08 0.38 7.57
C ILE A 271 -12.95 1.17 8.24
N LEU A 272 -11.99 0.46 8.85
CA LEU A 272 -10.91 1.09 9.60
C LEU A 272 -9.93 1.85 8.69
N SER A 273 -9.75 1.47 7.42
CA SER A 273 -8.98 2.28 6.48
C SER A 273 -9.62 3.64 6.20
N ASN A 274 -10.95 3.70 6.09
CA ASN A 274 -11.67 4.96 5.89
C ASN A 274 -11.65 5.83 7.15
N ILE A 275 -11.80 5.22 8.34
CA ILE A 275 -11.60 5.93 9.61
C ILE A 275 -10.17 6.48 9.64
N GLY A 276 -9.17 5.65 9.37
CA GLY A 276 -7.75 6.03 9.33
C GLY A 276 -7.50 7.24 8.43
N ALA A 277 -8.03 7.23 7.21
CA ALA A 277 -7.90 8.36 6.30
C ALA A 277 -8.48 9.65 6.84
N ALA A 278 -9.66 9.59 7.48
CA ALA A 278 -10.26 10.76 8.11
C ALA A 278 -9.40 11.33 9.26
N LEU A 279 -8.65 10.48 9.98
CA LEU A 279 -7.78 10.92 11.08
C LEU A 279 -6.60 11.76 10.60
N VAL A 280 -6.06 11.44 9.42
CA VAL A 280 -4.84 12.06 8.88
C VAL A 280 -5.10 13.15 7.85
N GLY A 281 -6.37 13.39 7.51
CA GLY A 281 -6.82 14.54 6.73
C GLY A 281 -7.41 14.23 5.36
N GLY A 282 -7.77 12.97 5.11
CA GLY A 282 -8.61 12.55 4.00
C GLY A 282 -8.00 11.45 3.13
N PRO A 283 -8.80 10.88 2.21
CA PRO A 283 -8.34 9.81 1.32
C PRO A 283 -7.30 10.27 0.29
N GLY A 284 -7.25 11.58 -0.02
CA GLY A 284 -6.36 12.16 -1.04
C GLY A 284 -4.87 12.06 -0.72
N ILE A 285 -4.51 11.70 0.52
CA ILE A 285 -3.12 11.63 1.00
C ILE A 285 -2.70 10.25 1.51
N VAL A 286 -3.60 9.27 1.53
CA VAL A 286 -3.32 7.93 2.07
C VAL A 286 -2.84 7.00 0.96
N PRO A 287 -1.55 6.61 0.93
CA PRO A 287 -1.07 5.64 -0.04
C PRO A 287 -1.40 4.21 0.39
N GLY A 288 -1.37 3.31 -0.59
CA GLY A 288 -1.56 1.89 -0.34
C GLY A 288 -0.99 0.99 -1.42
N CYS A 289 -1.11 -0.30 -1.16
CA CYS A 289 -0.79 -1.33 -2.13
C CYS A 289 -1.53 -2.63 -1.81
N ASN A 290 -1.51 -3.55 -2.76
CA ASN A 290 -1.99 -4.91 -2.61
C ASN A 290 -0.84 -5.84 -3.01
N MET A 291 -0.45 -6.69 -2.08
CA MET A 291 0.67 -7.61 -2.21
C MET A 291 0.14 -9.02 -2.36
N GLY A 292 0.60 -9.70 -3.42
CA GLY A 292 0.44 -11.13 -3.62
C GLY A 292 1.79 -11.82 -3.52
N ARG A 293 1.80 -13.13 -3.82
CA ARG A 293 3.06 -13.88 -3.89
C ARG A 293 3.91 -13.48 -5.10
N ASP A 294 3.25 -13.33 -6.25
CA ASP A 294 3.92 -13.14 -7.54
C ASP A 294 3.67 -11.76 -8.16
N VAL A 295 2.70 -11.00 -7.65
CA VAL A 295 2.29 -9.70 -8.20
C VAL A 295 2.09 -8.69 -7.08
N ALA A 296 2.48 -7.45 -7.32
CA ALA A 296 2.21 -6.30 -6.44
C ALA A 296 1.53 -5.17 -7.22
N VAL A 297 0.43 -4.64 -6.68
CA VAL A 297 -0.35 -3.55 -7.27
C VAL A 297 -0.44 -2.39 -6.30
N PHE A 298 0.13 -1.25 -6.67
CA PHE A 298 0.13 -0.03 -5.88
C PHE A 298 -1.07 0.83 -6.28
N GLU A 299 -1.82 1.32 -5.29
CA GLU A 299 -3.02 2.15 -5.51
C GLU A 299 -3.29 2.98 -4.25
N PRO A 300 -3.99 4.13 -4.35
CA PRO A 300 -4.43 4.88 -3.18
C PRO A 300 -5.10 3.97 -2.13
N GLY A 301 -4.72 4.13 -0.87
CA GLY A 301 -5.13 3.23 0.21
C GLY A 301 -6.62 3.33 0.57
N CYS A 302 -7.31 4.34 0.03
CA CYS A 302 -8.75 4.53 0.12
C CYS A 302 -9.36 4.59 -1.29
N ARG A 303 -10.43 3.82 -1.50
CA ARG A 303 -10.98 3.55 -2.84
C ARG A 303 -12.00 4.61 -3.28
N HIS A 304 -11.56 5.88 -3.32
CA HIS A 304 -12.39 6.99 -3.79
C HIS A 304 -12.16 7.26 -5.28
N VAL A 305 -13.20 7.12 -6.08
CA VAL A 305 -13.13 7.32 -7.55
C VAL A 305 -13.10 8.81 -7.92
N GLY A 306 -13.73 9.69 -7.15
CA GLY A 306 -13.79 11.13 -7.43
C GLY A 306 -14.57 11.48 -8.71
N LEU A 307 -15.68 10.78 -9.00
CA LEU A 307 -16.48 11.02 -10.22
C LEU A 307 -17.03 12.45 -10.30
N ASP A 308 -17.33 13.05 -9.16
CA ASP A 308 -17.86 14.41 -9.00
C ASP A 308 -16.87 15.51 -9.39
N ILE A 309 -15.57 15.24 -9.31
CA ILE A 309 -14.48 16.17 -9.63
C ILE A 309 -13.66 15.77 -10.86
N LYS A 310 -14.07 14.71 -11.57
CA LYS A 310 -13.42 14.27 -12.82
C LYS A 310 -13.36 15.40 -13.85
N GLY A 311 -12.18 15.58 -14.45
CA GLY A 311 -11.90 16.54 -15.51
C GLY A 311 -11.87 18.00 -15.04
N LYS A 312 -11.89 18.25 -13.73
CA LYS A 312 -11.95 19.62 -13.18
C LYS A 312 -10.60 20.12 -12.68
N ASP A 313 -9.54 19.33 -12.79
CA ASP A 313 -8.20 19.66 -12.30
C ASP A 313 -8.16 19.98 -10.80
N GLN A 314 -8.98 19.28 -10.01
CA GLN A 314 -9.15 19.49 -8.56
C GLN A 314 -8.71 18.29 -7.72
N ALA A 315 -8.22 17.23 -8.37
CA ALA A 315 -7.82 16.02 -7.70
C ALA A 315 -6.54 16.23 -6.89
N ASN A 316 -6.47 15.64 -5.70
CA ASN A 316 -5.22 15.56 -4.96
C ASN A 316 -4.42 14.34 -5.43
N PRO A 317 -3.24 14.52 -6.08
CA PRO A 317 -2.46 13.38 -6.58
C PRO A 317 -1.60 12.74 -5.49
N THR A 318 -1.56 13.29 -4.27
CA THR A 318 -0.64 12.87 -3.19
C THR A 318 -0.70 11.37 -2.91
N ALA A 319 -1.90 10.80 -2.70
CA ALA A 319 -2.06 9.37 -2.41
C ALA A 319 -1.51 8.49 -3.54
N MET A 320 -1.73 8.88 -4.80
CA MET A 320 -1.25 8.14 -5.97
C MET A 320 0.27 8.24 -6.09
N ILE A 321 0.86 9.43 -5.93
CA ILE A 321 2.31 9.62 -6.01
C ILE A 321 3.03 8.91 -4.85
N LEU A 322 2.48 8.95 -3.63
CA LEU A 322 3.02 8.21 -2.50
C LEU A 322 2.88 6.69 -2.68
N SER A 323 1.82 6.21 -3.32
CA SER A 323 1.71 4.79 -3.73
C SER A 323 2.76 4.44 -4.79
N GLY A 324 3.04 5.35 -5.73
CA GLY A 324 4.18 5.26 -6.64
C GLY A 324 5.53 5.23 -5.89
N SER A 325 5.68 5.99 -4.81
CA SER A 325 6.88 5.93 -3.96
C SER A 325 7.01 4.57 -3.27
N MET A 326 5.91 3.94 -2.85
CA MET A 326 5.91 2.56 -2.35
C MET A 326 6.36 1.56 -3.42
N LEU A 327 5.93 1.75 -4.68
CA LEU A 327 6.41 0.95 -5.83
C LEU A 327 7.93 1.07 -6.00
N LEU A 328 8.47 2.29 -5.93
CA LEU A 328 9.90 2.53 -6.06
C LEU A 328 10.70 1.84 -4.95
N ARG A 329 10.24 1.91 -3.70
CA ARG A 329 10.87 1.17 -2.58
C ARG A 329 10.83 -0.34 -2.79
N HIS A 330 9.72 -0.85 -3.30
CA HIS A 330 9.60 -2.28 -3.61
C HIS A 330 10.57 -2.74 -4.69
N LEU A 331 10.95 -1.85 -5.61
CA LEU A 331 11.99 -2.07 -6.62
C LEU A 331 13.43 -1.84 -6.11
N GLY A 332 13.62 -1.39 -4.87
CA GLY A 332 14.91 -0.99 -4.33
C GLY A 332 15.43 0.37 -4.84
N LEU A 333 14.54 1.20 -5.40
CA LEU A 333 14.83 2.53 -5.91
C LEU A 333 14.60 3.61 -4.83
N ASP A 334 15.24 3.43 -3.67
CA ASP A 334 15.01 4.26 -2.48
C ASP A 334 15.36 5.73 -2.69
N ASP A 335 16.38 6.05 -3.49
CA ASP A 335 16.78 7.43 -3.74
C ASP A 335 15.68 8.24 -4.43
N HIS A 336 15.07 7.69 -5.48
CA HIS A 336 13.92 8.28 -6.16
C HIS A 336 12.72 8.39 -5.21
N ALA A 337 12.41 7.31 -4.47
CA ALA A 337 11.30 7.31 -3.52
C ALA A 337 11.46 8.37 -2.42
N ASN A 338 12.66 8.51 -1.87
CA ASN A 338 12.98 9.48 -0.83
C ASN A 338 12.88 10.92 -1.35
N ARG A 339 13.41 11.20 -2.55
CA ARG A 339 13.37 12.53 -3.16
C ARG A 339 11.93 12.98 -3.42
N ILE A 340 11.14 12.13 -4.08
CA ILE A 340 9.73 12.41 -4.40
C ILE A 340 8.91 12.62 -3.12
N SER A 341 8.99 11.68 -2.18
CA SER A 341 8.20 11.78 -0.93
C SER A 341 8.59 12.99 -0.07
N LYS A 342 9.88 13.32 0.02
CA LYS A 342 10.36 14.51 0.74
C LYS A 342 9.85 15.81 0.10
N ALA A 343 9.84 15.90 -1.23
CA ALA A 343 9.32 17.07 -1.92
C ALA A 343 7.81 17.25 -1.68
N ILE A 344 7.02 16.18 -1.74
CA ILE A 344 5.59 16.20 -1.41
C ILE A 344 5.36 16.72 0.01
N TYR A 345 6.07 16.16 0.99
CA TYR A 345 5.94 16.58 2.38
C TYR A 345 6.35 18.04 2.57
N ALA A 346 7.38 18.53 1.87
CA ALA A 346 7.80 19.92 1.92
C ALA A 346 6.72 20.88 1.35
N VAL A 347 6.15 20.58 0.19
CA VAL A 347 5.07 21.38 -0.41
C VAL A 347 3.87 21.46 0.53
N ILE A 348 3.44 20.30 1.05
CA ILE A 348 2.30 20.24 1.96
C ILE A 348 2.60 21.01 3.25
N ALA A 349 3.79 20.85 3.83
CA ALA A 349 4.19 21.52 5.07
C ALA A 349 4.24 23.05 4.93
N GLU A 350 4.68 23.57 3.78
CA GLU A 350 4.72 25.01 3.52
C GLU A 350 3.33 25.65 3.39
N GLY A 351 2.33 24.85 3.01
CA GLY A 351 0.92 25.26 2.99
C GLY A 351 0.52 26.26 1.91
N LYS A 352 1.44 26.70 1.05
CA LYS A 352 1.19 27.68 -0.02
C LYS A 352 0.43 27.09 -1.22
N VAL A 353 0.75 25.86 -1.59
CA VAL A 353 0.15 25.16 -2.75
C VAL A 353 -0.51 23.90 -2.21
N ARG A 354 -1.83 23.94 -2.08
CA ARG A 354 -2.65 22.83 -1.57
C ARG A 354 -3.91 22.72 -2.42
N THR A 355 -4.31 21.49 -2.70
CA THR A 355 -5.59 21.18 -3.35
C THR A 355 -6.76 21.42 -2.40
N ARG A 356 -7.97 21.46 -2.96
CA ARG A 356 -9.20 21.84 -2.26
C ARG A 356 -9.56 20.94 -1.07
N ASP A 357 -9.28 19.64 -1.17
CA ASP A 357 -9.48 18.68 -0.07
C ASP A 357 -8.60 18.97 1.15
N MET A 358 -7.45 19.62 0.95
CA MET A 358 -6.54 20.07 2.01
C MET A 358 -6.78 21.54 2.43
N GLY A 359 -7.89 22.13 2.00
CA GLY A 359 -8.29 23.51 2.32
C GLY A 359 -7.58 24.60 1.52
N GLY A 360 -6.90 24.26 0.41
CA GLY A 360 -6.32 25.23 -0.51
C GLY A 360 -7.18 25.48 -1.77
N GLU A 361 -6.64 26.22 -2.73
CA GLU A 361 -7.32 26.55 -3.99
C GLU A 361 -6.59 26.03 -5.24
N SER A 362 -5.42 25.43 -5.07
CA SER A 362 -4.55 25.05 -6.16
C SER A 362 -5.09 23.86 -6.95
N THR A 363 -4.75 23.82 -8.23
CA THR A 363 -5.12 22.72 -9.13
C THR A 363 -4.18 21.52 -9.01
N THR A 364 -4.56 20.38 -9.59
CA THR A 364 -3.69 19.18 -9.65
C THR A 364 -2.37 19.51 -10.34
N HIS A 365 -2.42 20.28 -11.44
CA HIS A 365 -1.24 20.68 -12.19
C HIS A 365 -0.35 21.65 -11.40
N GLU A 366 -0.93 22.65 -10.74
CA GLU A 366 -0.18 23.58 -9.89
C GLU A 366 0.52 22.85 -8.74
N PHE A 367 -0.17 21.90 -8.10
CA PHE A 367 0.39 21.08 -7.04
C PHE A 367 1.52 20.18 -7.56
N THR A 368 1.34 19.56 -8.73
CA THR A 368 2.37 18.74 -9.38
C THR A 368 3.60 19.58 -9.71
N LYS A 369 3.41 20.79 -10.25
CA LYS A 369 4.51 21.72 -10.53
C LYS A 369 5.25 22.12 -9.27
N ALA A 370 4.54 22.45 -8.19
CA ALA A 370 5.18 22.80 -6.92
C ALA A 370 6.03 21.65 -6.36
N ILE A 371 5.63 20.40 -6.56
CA ILE A 371 6.45 19.23 -6.20
C ILE A 371 7.74 19.19 -7.03
N LEU A 372 7.65 19.38 -8.35
CA LEU A 372 8.81 19.42 -9.24
C LEU A 372 9.79 20.53 -8.85
N ASP A 373 9.28 21.74 -8.63
CA ASP A 373 10.08 22.89 -8.19
C ASP A 373 10.80 22.59 -6.86
N LYS A 374 10.17 21.84 -5.94
CA LYS A 374 10.81 21.39 -4.70
C LYS A 374 11.84 20.28 -4.91
N MET A 375 11.63 19.39 -5.86
CA MET A 375 12.60 18.34 -6.19
C MET A 375 13.88 18.92 -6.78
N GLU A 376 13.80 20.01 -7.56
CA GLU A 376 14.99 20.70 -8.10
C GLU A 376 15.79 21.45 -7.02
N ALA A 377 15.13 21.84 -5.93
CA ALA A 377 15.75 22.57 -4.82
C ALA A 377 16.40 21.68 -3.74
N ILE A 378 16.19 20.36 -3.79
CA ILE A 378 16.70 19.35 -2.82
C ILE A 378 17.84 18.56 -3.46
#